data_AF-A0A1Q8TQP5-F1
#
_entry.id   AF-A0A1Q8TQP5-F1
#
_cell.length_a   1.000
_cell.length_b   1.000
_cell.length_c   1.000
_cell.angle_alpha   90.00
_cell.angle_beta   90.00
_cell.angle_gamma   90.00
#
_symmetry.space_group_name_H-M   'P 1'
#
loop_
_entity.id
_entity.type
_entity.pdbx_description
1 polymer ?
#
loop_
_entity_poly.entity_id
_entity_poly.type
_entity_poly.pdbx_seq_one_letter_code
_entity_poly.pdbx_strand_id
1 'polypeptide(L)'
;MLLDSQTGVGVYQFIVDRLEDRRREEYPDGREAYEDNWTAAHDLEKAYAEAVHTGDSDTAERFLHELMNMADPWQNHPHHPAKHTRDGHQPRNAEPGSRS
;
A
#
# COMPACT_ATOMS: atom_id res chain seq x y z
N MET A 1 6.92 7.31 10.97
CA MET A 1 7.49 6.52 9.85
C MET A 1 8.15 7.48 8.88
N LEU A 2 9.05 7.05 7.97
CA LEU A 2 9.47 7.95 6.89
C LEU A 2 8.27 8.06 5.93
N LEU A 3 7.69 9.24 5.80
CA LEU A 3 6.56 9.48 4.89
C LEU A 3 7.11 9.74 3.51
N ASP A 4 6.93 8.77 2.62
CA ASP A 4 7.38 8.86 1.24
C ASP A 4 6.29 8.30 0.31
N SER A 5 6.18 8.86 -0.90
CA SER A 5 5.13 8.47 -1.83
C SER A 5 5.14 6.98 -2.19
N GLN A 6 6.29 6.28 -2.12
CA GLN A 6 6.33 4.83 -2.40
C GLN A 6 5.62 4.01 -1.34
N THR A 7 5.58 4.49 -0.08
CA THR A 7 4.83 3.82 0.98
C THR A 7 3.34 3.77 0.64
N GLY A 8 2.75 4.89 0.20
CA GLY A 8 1.34 4.93 -0.24
C GLY A 8 1.06 4.05 -1.45
N VAL A 9 1.93 4.11 -2.47
CA VAL A 9 1.82 3.28 -3.68
C VAL A 9 1.86 1.78 -3.36
N GLY A 10 2.75 1.36 -2.46
CA GLY A 10 2.86 -0.05 -2.07
C GLY A 10 1.62 -0.58 -1.36
N VAL A 11 1.02 0.21 -0.46
CA VAL A 11 -0.24 -0.16 0.21
C VAL A 11 -1.39 -0.20 -0.80
N TYR A 12 -1.48 0.78 -1.69
CA TYR A 12 -2.50 0.83 -2.75
C TYR A 12 -2.44 -0.40 -3.67
N GLN A 13 -1.26 -0.75 -4.17
CA GLN A 13 -1.08 -1.92 -5.03
C GLN A 13 -1.52 -3.22 -4.33
N PHE A 14 -1.14 -3.38 -3.06
CA PHE A 14 -1.60 -4.52 -2.26
C PHE A 14 -3.13 -4.58 -2.19
N ILE A 15 -3.81 -3.46 -1.93
CA ILE A 15 -5.28 -3.41 -1.87
C ILE A 15 -5.90 -3.79 -3.22
N VAL A 16 -5.41 -3.21 -4.33
CA VAL A 16 -5.93 -3.50 -5.67
C VAL A 16 -5.80 -4.99 -6.00
N ASP A 17 -4.64 -5.60 -5.74
CA ASP A 17 -4.44 -7.03 -5.98
C ASP A 17 -5.43 -7.89 -5.19
N ARG A 18 -5.71 -7.54 -3.93
CA ARG A 18 -6.65 -8.29 -3.10
C ARG A 18 -8.11 -8.05 -3.50
N LEU A 19 -8.46 -6.84 -3.95
CA LEU A 19 -9.78 -6.52 -4.49
C LEU A 19 -10.04 -7.28 -5.79
N GLU A 20 -9.05 -7.39 -6.67
CA GLU A 20 -9.17 -8.19 -7.90
C GLU A 20 -9.39 -9.68 -7.59
N ASP A 21 -8.63 -10.24 -6.65
CA ASP A 21 -8.79 -11.63 -6.22
C ASP A 21 -10.22 -11.86 -5.68
N ARG A 22 -10.69 -10.99 -4.78
CA ARG A 22 -12.05 -11.07 -4.24
C ARG A 22 -13.13 -10.96 -5.33
N ARG A 23 -12.98 -10.01 -6.26
CA ARG A 23 -13.91 -9.85 -7.40
C ARG A 23 -14.01 -11.13 -8.25
N ARG A 24 -12.91 -11.86 -8.42
CA ARG A 24 -12.91 -13.13 -9.16
C ARG A 24 -13.63 -14.24 -8.39
N GLU A 25 -13.53 -14.25 -7.07
CA GLU A 25 -14.22 -15.21 -6.20
C GLU A 25 -15.73 -14.98 -6.16
N GLU A 26 -16.17 -13.72 -6.20
CA GLU A 26 -17.58 -13.31 -6.11
C GLU A 26 -18.30 -13.27 -7.46
N TYR A 27 -17.61 -13.55 -8.58
CA TYR A 27 -18.17 -13.41 -9.92
C TYR A 27 -19.43 -14.30 -10.13
N PRO A 28 -20.50 -13.78 -10.77
CA PRO A 28 -20.63 -12.47 -11.44
C PRO A 28 -21.01 -11.29 -10.54
N ASP A 29 -21.25 -11.53 -9.25
CA ASP A 29 -21.59 -10.52 -8.26
C ASP A 29 -20.33 -9.75 -7.80
N GLY A 30 -20.50 -8.73 -6.94
CA GLY A 30 -19.37 -8.02 -6.32
C GLY A 30 -18.69 -6.94 -7.18
N ARG A 31 -19.18 -6.67 -8.40
CA ARG A 31 -18.63 -5.61 -9.27
C ARG A 31 -18.75 -4.21 -8.65
N GLU A 32 -19.92 -3.86 -8.13
CA GLU A 32 -20.17 -2.55 -7.52
C GLU A 32 -19.27 -2.35 -6.29
N ALA A 33 -19.25 -3.34 -5.39
CA ALA A 33 -18.36 -3.33 -4.23
C ALA A 33 -16.88 -3.22 -4.61
N TYR A 34 -16.45 -3.88 -5.70
CA TYR A 34 -15.09 -3.71 -6.23
C TYR A 34 -14.84 -2.27 -6.71
N GLU A 35 -15.74 -1.70 -7.52
CA GLU A 35 -15.59 -0.35 -8.07
C GLU A 35 -15.55 0.71 -6.96
N ASP A 36 -16.39 0.58 -5.94
CA ASP A 36 -16.42 1.47 -4.77
C ASP A 36 -15.11 1.41 -3.97
N ASN A 37 -14.67 0.20 -3.61
CA ASN A 37 -13.44 0.02 -2.83
C ASN A 37 -12.20 0.41 -3.64
N TRP A 38 -12.18 0.14 -4.95
CA TRP A 38 -11.08 0.55 -5.83
C TRP A 38 -10.99 2.07 -5.93
N THR A 39 -12.12 2.74 -6.10
CA THR A 39 -12.18 4.22 -6.19
C THR A 39 -11.74 4.85 -4.88
N ALA A 40 -12.23 4.36 -3.74
CA ALA A 40 -11.83 4.87 -2.43
C ALA A 40 -10.32 4.70 -2.17
N ALA A 41 -9.75 3.53 -2.51
CA ALA A 41 -8.31 3.30 -2.36
C ALA A 41 -7.48 4.21 -3.27
N HIS A 42 -7.96 4.46 -4.50
CA HIS A 42 -7.27 5.35 -5.45
C HIS A 42 -7.28 6.81 -4.99
N ASP A 43 -8.42 7.29 -4.49
CA ASP A 43 -8.55 8.66 -3.98
C ASP A 43 -7.66 8.88 -2.75
N LEU A 44 -7.57 7.90 -1.85
CA LEU A 44 -6.70 7.98 -0.68
C LEU A 44 -5.21 7.97 -1.04
N GLU A 45 -4.78 7.15 -2.01
CA GLU A 45 -3.39 7.14 -2.49
C GLU A 45 -3.02 8.50 -3.09
N LYS A 46 -3.89 9.07 -3.90
CA LYS A 46 -3.68 10.40 -4.48
C LYS A 46 -3.61 11.49 -3.42
N ALA A 47 -4.52 11.48 -2.45
CA ALA A 47 -4.54 12.45 -1.36
C ALA A 47 -3.30 12.32 -0.45
N TYR A 48 -2.85 11.09 -0.20
CA TYR A 48 -1.58 10.83 0.47
C TYR A 48 -0.39 11.41 -0.29
N ALA A 49 -0.30 11.14 -1.60
CA ALA A 49 0.80 11.63 -2.43
C ALA A 49 0.86 13.17 -2.47
N GLU A 50 -0.30 13.83 -2.53
CA GLU A 50 -0.41 15.29 -2.44
C GLU A 50 0.05 15.83 -1.07
N ALA A 51 -0.36 15.19 0.02
CA ALA A 51 0.06 15.57 1.37
C ALA A 51 1.58 15.40 1.58
N VAL A 52 2.16 14.30 1.09
CA VAL A 52 3.62 14.10 1.08
C VAL A 52 4.32 15.18 0.25
N HIS A 53 3.80 15.51 -0.94
CA HIS A 53 4.39 16.51 -1.81
C HIS A 53 4.39 17.91 -1.21
N THR A 54 3.32 18.27 -0.49
CA THR A 54 3.16 19.57 0.19
C THR A 54 3.85 19.63 1.56
N GLY A 55 4.36 18.50 2.06
CA GLY A 55 5.02 18.39 3.36
C GLY A 55 4.04 18.35 4.55
N ASP A 56 2.74 18.20 4.30
CA ASP A 56 1.73 18.03 5.34
C ASP A 56 1.79 16.61 5.91
N SER A 57 2.67 16.44 6.90
CA SER A 57 2.96 15.14 7.49
C SER A 57 1.78 14.57 8.29
N ASP A 58 1.02 15.42 8.98
CA ASP A 58 -0.15 14.98 9.76
C ASP A 58 -1.24 14.43 8.84
N THR A 59 -1.52 15.16 7.75
CA THR A 59 -2.49 14.72 6.74
C THR A 59 -2.02 13.47 6.00
N ALA A 60 -0.72 13.39 5.66
CA ALA A 60 -0.14 12.20 5.05
C ALA A 60 -0.21 10.97 5.98
N GLU A 61 0.09 11.10 7.27
CA GLU A 61 -0.07 9.99 8.23
C GLU A 61 -1.52 9.54 8.35
N ARG A 62 -2.48 10.48 8.34
CA ARG A 62 -3.90 10.15 8.37
C ARG A 62 -4.32 9.33 7.13
N PHE A 63 -4.00 9.81 5.92
CA PHE A 63 -4.37 9.09 4.70
C PHE A 63 -3.68 7.73 4.57
N LEU A 64 -2.43 7.62 5.02
CA LEU A 64 -1.73 6.34 5.07
C LEU A 64 -2.42 5.38 6.04
N HIS A 65 -2.86 5.84 7.20
CA HIS A 65 -3.60 5.01 8.15
C HIS A 65 -4.94 4.54 7.57
N GLU A 66 -5.66 5.41 6.84
CA GLU A 66 -6.90 5.02 6.15
C GLU A 66 -6.65 3.95 5.06
N LEU A 67 -5.59 4.09 4.27
CA LEU A 67 -5.16 3.03 3.34
C LEU A 67 -4.84 1.72 4.07
N MET A 68 -4.13 1.78 5.19
CA MET A 68 -3.81 0.59 5.99
C MET A 68 -5.07 -0.08 6.54
N ASN A 69 -6.07 0.70 6.98
CA ASN A 69 -7.36 0.16 7.43
C ASN A 69 -8.13 -0.54 6.30
N MET A 70 -8.00 -0.07 5.06
CA MET A 70 -8.56 -0.80 3.91
C MET A 70 -7.85 -2.14 3.65
N ALA A 71 -6.59 -2.26 4.04
CA ALA A 71 -5.81 -3.48 3.92
C ALA A 71 -6.05 -4.50 5.06
N ASP A 72 -6.63 -4.07 6.19
CA ASP A 72 -6.90 -4.90 7.39
C ASP A 72 -7.60 -6.24 7.13
N PRO A 73 -8.57 -6.37 6.20
CA PRO A 73 -9.17 -7.66 5.88
C PRO A 73 -8.15 -8.73 5.49
N TRP A 74 -6.97 -8.31 5.03
CA TRP A 74 -5.86 -9.16 4.62
C TRP A 74 -4.63 -9.02 5.52
N GLN A 75 -4.79 -8.59 6.79
CA GLN A 75 -3.69 -8.45 7.77
C GLN A 75 -2.86 -9.73 7.97
N ASN A 76 -3.46 -10.89 7.73
CA ASN A 76 -2.79 -12.19 7.86
C ASN A 76 -2.00 -12.59 6.59
N HIS A 77 -2.13 -11.85 5.49
CA HIS A 77 -1.45 -12.14 4.23
C HIS A 77 0.07 -11.91 4.36
N PRO A 78 0.93 -12.79 3.81
CA PRO A 78 2.39 -12.68 3.96
C PRO A 78 2.95 -11.37 3.40
N HIS A 79 2.33 -10.84 2.34
CA HIS A 79 2.72 -9.58 1.69
C HIS A 79 2.02 -8.34 2.27
N HIS A 80 1.37 -8.45 3.44
CA HIS A 80 0.69 -7.31 4.04
C HIS A 80 1.70 -6.18 4.35
N PRO A 81 1.40 -4.91 3.98
CA PRO A 81 2.35 -3.81 4.14
C PRO A 81 2.86 -3.61 5.58
N ALA A 82 2.04 -3.88 6.61
CA ALA A 82 2.44 -3.79 8.02
C ALA A 82 3.52 -4.83 8.42
N LYS A 83 3.71 -5.90 7.65
CA LYS A 83 4.76 -6.90 7.91
C LYS A 83 6.11 -6.42 7.34
N HIS A 84 6.07 -5.69 6.23
CA HIS A 84 7.25 -5.11 5.60
C HIS A 84 7.83 -3.90 6.35
N THR A 85 7.08 -3.27 7.27
CA THR A 85 7.61 -2.22 8.14
C THR A 85 8.38 -2.75 9.35
N ARG A 86 8.30 -4.05 9.65
CA ARG A 86 8.96 -4.69 10.79
C ARG A 86 10.25 -5.42 10.43
N ASP A 87 10.34 -5.95 9.21
CA ASP A 87 11.56 -6.53 8.65
C ASP A 87 12.40 -5.41 8.01
N GLY A 88 13.36 -4.91 8.79
CA GLY A 88 14.14 -3.74 8.45
C GLY A 88 15.01 -3.86 7.21
N HIS A 89 15.56 -2.72 6.83
CA HIS A 89 16.98 -2.56 6.51
C HIS A 89 17.65 -3.80 5.89
N GLN A 90 17.43 -4.03 4.60
CA GLN A 90 18.38 -4.77 3.80
C GLN A 90 19.00 -3.80 2.79
N PRO A 91 20.09 -3.07 3.15
CA PRO A 91 20.90 -2.44 2.13
C PRO A 91 21.47 -3.58 1.29
N ARG A 92 21.05 -3.65 0.03
CA ARG A 92 21.66 -4.51 -0.99
C ARG A 92 23.01 -3.89 -1.38
N ASN A 93 23.93 -3.76 -0.43
CA ASN A 93 25.34 -3.52 -0.70
C ASN A 93 25.98 -4.86 -1.10
N ALA A 94 25.72 -5.29 -2.32
CA ALA A 94 26.63 -6.21 -2.99
C ALA A 94 27.80 -5.37 -3.48
N GLU A 95 28.85 -5.31 -2.65
CA GLU A 95 30.13 -4.70 -3.01
C GLU A 95 30.69 -5.35 -4.29
N PRO A 96 31.32 -4.57 -5.19
CA PRO A 96 31.93 -5.12 -6.39
C PRO A 96 33.16 -5.93 -6.00
N GLY A 97 33.11 -7.24 -6.27
CA GLY A 97 34.23 -8.15 -6.07
C GLY A 97 35.49 -7.62 -6.76
N SER A 98 36.45 -7.18 -5.96
CA SER A 98 37.79 -6.83 -6.43
C SER A 98 38.57 -8.11 -6.74
N ARG A 99 39.15 -8.11 -7.95
CA ARG A 99 40.12 -9.08 -8.45
C ARG A 99 41.26 -9.32 -7.46
N SER A 100 41.72 -10.57 -7.37
CA SER A 100 43.14 -10.93 -7.32
C SER A 100 43.33 -12.28 -8.01
#